data_AF-A0A959CIM7-F1
#
_entry.id   AF-A0A959CIM7-F1
#
_cell.length_a   1.000
_cell.length_b   1.000
_cell.length_c   1.000
_cell.angle_alpha   90.00
_cell.angle_beta   90.00
_cell.angle_gamma   90.00
#
_symmetry.space_group_name_H-M   'P 1'
#
loop_
_entity.id
_entity.type
_entity.pdbx_description
1 polymer ?
#
loop_
_entity_poly.entity_id
_entity_poly.type
_entity_poly.pdbx_seq_one_letter_code
_entity_poly.pdbx_strand_id
1 'polypeptide(L)'
;MLNFTKFRLPFFLLALALFFFSGCMEDAPSSSADPFADCRYGAPKPIFGEDVNLVTRHGFRLEEGQAVEAISFDGGLQVSIIQSGCDYIHQEFHFNFADDYKGAPAAYWIQEAINKFYFLGQLGPAYVVYASVADALKERGGQLRLGQSVELQPGFFAKIDNEREHSGDALIVTLSERPVSSVASK
;
A
#
# COMPACT_ATOMS: atom_id res chain seq x y z
N MET A 1 -62.87 24.53 67.81
CA MET A 1 -63.13 23.09 67.99
C MET A 1 -62.29 22.37 66.94
N LEU A 2 -61.10 21.90 67.28
CA LEU A 2 -60.75 20.61 67.93
C LEU A 2 -60.40 19.52 66.91
N ASN A 3 -59.15 19.07 67.04
CA ASN A 3 -58.57 17.73 66.78
C ASN A 3 -58.34 17.28 65.33
N PHE A 4 -57.08 17.01 64.93
CA PHE A 4 -56.12 15.95 65.33
C PHE A 4 -56.41 14.57 64.71
N THR A 5 -55.32 13.97 64.22
CA THR A 5 -55.06 12.52 64.05
C THR A 5 -55.83 11.82 62.91
N LYS A 6 -55.28 10.87 62.13
CA LYS A 6 -54.23 9.89 62.43
C LYS A 6 -53.70 9.24 61.14
N PHE A 7 -52.39 9.03 61.16
CA PHE A 7 -51.58 8.00 60.51
C PHE A 7 -52.27 6.63 60.39
N ARG A 8 -52.09 5.93 59.26
CA ARG A 8 -51.89 4.47 59.21
C ARG A 8 -51.45 3.97 57.83
N LEU A 9 -50.19 3.52 57.78
CA LEU A 9 -49.65 2.54 56.82
C LEU A 9 -50.36 1.19 56.99
N PRO A 10 -50.55 0.43 55.91
CA PRO A 10 -49.99 -0.93 55.85
C PRO A 10 -49.34 -1.16 54.47
N PHE A 11 -48.05 -1.46 54.35
CA PHE A 11 -47.43 -2.79 54.51
C PHE A 11 -48.41 -3.95 54.23
N PHE A 12 -48.59 -4.32 52.97
CA PHE A 12 -48.84 -5.71 52.57
C PHE A 12 -48.61 -5.87 51.06
N LEU A 13 -47.58 -6.66 50.72
CA LEU A 13 -47.53 -7.56 49.55
C LEU A 13 -47.98 -6.97 48.20
N LEU A 14 -47.05 -6.29 47.50
CA LEU A 14 -47.14 -6.12 46.05
C LEU A 14 -46.24 -7.15 45.36
N ALA A 15 -46.86 -7.84 44.42
CA ALA A 15 -46.37 -9.00 43.73
C ALA A 15 -45.18 -8.70 42.81
N LEU A 16 -44.25 -9.67 42.81
CA LEU A 16 -43.64 -10.29 41.64
C LEU A 16 -44.01 -9.65 40.28
N ALA A 17 -43.13 -8.80 39.75
CA ALA A 17 -43.10 -8.43 38.34
C ALA A 17 -41.66 -8.64 37.82
N LEU A 18 -41.49 -9.76 37.13
CA LEU A 18 -40.39 -10.02 36.21
C LEU A 18 -40.37 -8.93 35.13
N PHE A 19 -39.40 -8.01 35.19
CA PHE A 19 -39.00 -7.24 34.01
C PHE A 19 -37.63 -7.73 33.54
N PHE A 20 -37.73 -8.65 32.60
CA PHE A 20 -36.71 -9.00 31.64
C PHE A 20 -36.36 -7.77 30.77
N PHE A 21 -35.06 -7.65 30.47
CA PHE A 21 -34.44 -6.96 29.33
C PHE A 21 -34.74 -5.47 29.10
N SER A 22 -33.72 -4.64 29.35
CA SER A 22 -33.08 -3.84 28.31
C SER A 22 -31.84 -3.16 28.89
N GLY A 23 -30.76 -3.93 29.02
CA GLY A 23 -29.43 -3.33 29.03
C GLY A 23 -29.13 -2.93 27.59
N CYS A 24 -29.42 -1.69 27.20
CA CYS A 24 -28.73 -1.09 26.07
C CYS A 24 -27.30 -0.83 26.53
N MET A 25 -26.43 -1.82 26.33
CA MET A 25 -25.00 -1.59 26.30
C MET A 25 -24.78 -0.80 25.02
N GLU A 26 -24.71 0.51 25.13
CA GLU A 26 -24.22 1.39 24.06
C GLU A 26 -22.77 0.99 23.82
N ASP A 27 -22.57 0.09 22.86
CA ASP A 27 -21.29 -0.11 22.21
C ASP A 27 -20.86 1.26 21.69
N ALA A 28 -19.84 1.83 22.34
CA ALA A 28 -19.16 3.02 21.85
C ALA A 28 -18.83 2.78 20.37
N PRO A 29 -19.06 3.75 19.47
CA PRO A 29 -18.65 3.58 18.10
C PRO A 29 -17.15 3.35 18.12
N SER A 30 -16.71 2.16 17.74
CA SER A 30 -15.33 1.94 17.35
C SER A 30 -15.13 2.87 16.16
N SER A 31 -14.55 4.05 16.43
CA SER A 31 -14.04 4.86 15.35
C SER A 31 -13.01 3.98 14.67
N SER A 32 -13.35 3.43 13.52
CA SER A 32 -12.36 2.98 12.55
C SER A 32 -11.55 4.22 12.21
N ALA A 33 -10.56 4.51 13.05
CA ALA A 33 -9.64 5.61 12.84
C ALA A 33 -8.99 5.36 11.48
N ASP A 34 -9.17 6.29 10.56
CA ASP A 34 -8.50 6.23 9.26
C ASP A 34 -7.00 6.05 9.54
N PRO A 35 -6.38 4.92 9.13
CA PRO A 35 -4.99 4.61 9.48
C PRO A 35 -4.01 5.60 8.85
N PHE A 36 -4.47 6.48 7.96
CA PHE A 36 -3.68 7.50 7.30
C PHE A 36 -4.02 8.93 7.75
N ALA A 37 -4.92 9.12 8.73
CA ALA A 37 -5.39 10.44 9.16
C ALA A 37 -4.26 11.39 9.59
N ASP A 38 -3.24 10.84 10.24
CA ASP A 38 -2.08 11.58 10.76
C ASP A 38 -0.85 11.51 9.82
N CYS A 39 -0.99 10.91 8.63
CA CYS A 39 0.13 10.77 7.71
C CYS A 39 0.41 12.06 6.94
N ARG A 40 1.71 12.40 6.82
CA ARG A 40 2.18 13.58 6.09
C ARG A 40 1.68 13.62 4.65
N TYR A 41 1.60 12.46 4.00
CA TYR A 41 1.14 12.31 2.62
C TYR A 41 -0.33 11.87 2.51
N GLY A 42 -1.02 11.66 3.63
CA GLY A 42 -2.37 11.12 3.69
C GLY A 42 -2.49 9.69 3.15
N ALA A 43 -3.71 9.26 2.86
CA ALA A 43 -3.96 7.95 2.26
C ALA A 43 -3.40 7.87 0.84
N PRO A 44 -2.73 6.77 0.45
CA PRO A 44 -2.28 6.57 -0.92
C PRO A 44 -3.43 6.61 -1.93
N LYS A 45 -3.09 6.94 -3.17
CA LYS A 45 -4.03 7.03 -4.30
C LYS A 45 -3.49 6.22 -5.48
N PRO A 46 -4.38 5.69 -6.33
CA PRO A 46 -3.95 5.01 -7.55
C PRO A 46 -3.12 5.96 -8.40
N ILE A 47 -2.02 5.44 -8.94
CA ILE A 47 -1.12 6.17 -9.83
C ILE A 47 -1.65 6.12 -11.27
N PHE A 48 -2.25 4.99 -11.66
CA PHE A 48 -2.80 4.76 -12.99
C PHE A 48 -4.30 5.01 -13.00
N GLY A 49 -4.77 5.70 -14.05
CA GLY A 49 -6.20 5.88 -14.31
C GLY A 49 -6.79 4.71 -15.10
N GLU A 50 -8.12 4.66 -15.19
CA GLU A 50 -8.82 3.62 -15.97
C GLU A 50 -8.61 3.79 -17.49
N ASP A 51 -8.42 5.03 -17.97
CA ASP A 51 -8.30 5.37 -19.39
C ASP A 51 -6.84 5.45 -19.89
N VAL A 52 -5.91 4.79 -19.21
CA VAL A 52 -4.50 4.80 -19.60
C VAL A 52 -4.28 3.90 -20.81
N ASN A 53 -3.52 4.39 -21.78
CA ASN A 53 -3.19 3.62 -22.98
C ASN A 53 -2.55 2.26 -22.61
N LEU A 54 -2.87 1.21 -23.35
CA LEU A 54 -2.39 -0.17 -23.15
C LEU A 54 -2.85 -0.86 -21.85
N VAL A 55 -3.56 -0.19 -20.94
CA VAL A 55 -4.11 -0.85 -19.74
C VAL A 55 -5.32 -1.70 -20.14
N THR A 56 -5.30 -2.97 -19.74
CA THR A 56 -6.37 -3.94 -20.01
C THR A 56 -7.16 -4.30 -18.74
N ARG A 57 -6.51 -4.24 -17.58
CA ARG A 57 -7.13 -4.39 -16.26
C ARG A 57 -6.44 -3.47 -15.27
N HIS A 58 -7.22 -2.88 -14.38
CA HIS A 58 -6.76 -2.02 -13.30
C HIS A 58 -7.54 -2.35 -12.03
N GLY A 59 -6.87 -2.28 -10.89
CA GLY A 59 -7.50 -2.41 -9.58
C GLY A 59 -6.67 -1.70 -8.54
N PHE A 60 -7.34 -1.04 -7.60
CA PHE A 60 -6.71 -0.34 -6.49
C PHE A 60 -7.42 -0.71 -5.19
N ARG A 61 -6.64 -0.98 -4.14
CA ARG A 61 -7.17 -1.31 -2.81
C ARG A 61 -6.31 -0.69 -1.72
N LEU A 62 -6.98 -0.11 -0.73
CA LEU A 62 -6.34 0.29 0.53
C LEU A 62 -6.33 -0.90 1.48
N GLU A 63 -5.21 -1.11 2.15
CA GLU A 63 -5.01 -2.06 3.23
C GLU A 63 -4.52 -1.34 4.48
N GLU A 64 -4.39 -2.05 5.60
CA GLU A 64 -3.83 -1.48 6.81
C GLU A 64 -2.37 -1.07 6.60
N GLY A 65 -2.10 0.24 6.57
CA GLY A 65 -0.76 0.82 6.45
C GLY A 65 -0.15 0.86 5.05
N GLN A 66 -0.86 0.38 4.02
CA GLN A 66 -0.40 0.43 2.63
C GLN A 66 -1.56 0.47 1.63
N ALA A 67 -1.23 0.69 0.36
CA ALA A 67 -2.13 0.49 -0.77
C ALA A 67 -1.49 -0.42 -1.80
N VAL A 68 -2.32 -1.19 -2.49
CA VAL A 68 -1.89 -2.06 -3.59
C VAL A 68 -2.64 -1.67 -4.85
N GLU A 69 -1.89 -1.37 -5.90
CA GLU A 69 -2.41 -1.09 -7.23
C GLU A 69 -1.94 -2.17 -8.20
N ALA A 70 -2.87 -2.87 -8.86
CA ALA A 70 -2.57 -3.94 -9.80
C ALA A 70 -3.00 -3.54 -11.21
N ILE A 71 -2.06 -3.61 -12.16
CA ILE A 71 -2.25 -3.22 -13.56
C ILE A 71 -1.85 -4.38 -14.47
N SER A 72 -2.71 -4.73 -15.41
CA SER A 72 -2.36 -5.59 -16.55
C SER A 72 -2.30 -4.75 -17.82
N PHE A 73 -1.22 -4.88 -18.58
CA PHE A 73 -1.04 -4.22 -19.86
C PHE A 73 -1.27 -5.19 -21.03
N ASP A 74 -1.58 -4.64 -22.19
CA ASP A 74 -1.52 -5.39 -23.45
C ASP A 74 -0.09 -5.92 -23.67
N GLY A 75 0.03 -7.12 -24.24
CA GLY A 75 1.32 -7.82 -24.36
C GLY A 75 1.76 -8.61 -23.11
N GLY A 76 0.92 -8.71 -22.08
CA GLY A 76 1.10 -9.66 -20.97
C GLY A 76 1.98 -9.18 -19.81
N LEU A 77 2.45 -7.93 -19.85
CA LEU A 77 3.10 -7.31 -18.70
C LEU A 77 2.07 -7.04 -17.59
N GLN A 78 2.41 -7.43 -16.37
CA GLN A 78 1.64 -7.14 -15.17
C GLN A 78 2.53 -6.37 -14.19
N VAL A 79 1.95 -5.36 -13.54
CA VAL A 79 2.62 -4.55 -12.53
C VAL A 79 1.75 -4.47 -11.30
N SER A 80 2.28 -4.86 -10.15
CA SER A 80 1.69 -4.57 -8.85
C SER A 80 2.53 -3.49 -8.15
N ILE A 81 1.89 -2.46 -7.65
CA ILE A 81 2.55 -1.33 -6.99
C ILE A 81 2.08 -1.30 -5.55
N ILE A 82 3.01 -1.50 -4.63
CA ILE A 82 2.75 -1.36 -3.21
C ILE A 82 3.21 0.03 -2.79
N GLN A 83 2.29 0.83 -2.30
CA GLN A 83 2.55 2.18 -1.79
C GLN A 83 2.42 2.16 -0.27
N SER A 84 3.49 2.49 0.44
CA SER A 84 3.50 2.52 1.89
C SER A 84 4.34 3.68 2.44
N GLY A 85 4.30 3.84 3.75
CA GLY A 85 5.02 4.89 4.47
C GLY A 85 4.16 6.12 4.76
N CYS A 86 4.22 6.56 6.02
CA CYS A 86 3.40 7.66 6.53
C CYS A 86 4.14 9.02 6.44
N ASP A 87 5.42 9.01 6.82
CA ASP A 87 6.30 10.20 6.81
C ASP A 87 7.21 10.27 5.59
N TYR A 88 7.49 9.12 4.98
CA TYR A 88 8.40 8.94 3.86
C TYR A 88 7.73 8.07 2.81
N ILE A 89 7.83 8.47 1.55
CA ILE A 89 7.27 7.68 0.46
C ILE A 89 8.13 6.43 0.25
N HIS A 90 7.47 5.27 0.18
CA HIS A 90 8.04 3.99 -0.21
C HIS A 90 7.12 3.32 -1.24
N GLN A 91 7.68 2.98 -2.40
CA GLN A 91 6.95 2.35 -3.49
C GLN A 91 7.69 1.13 -4.01
N GLU A 92 7.01 0.00 -4.09
CA GLU A 92 7.55 -1.24 -4.68
C GLU A 92 6.81 -1.56 -5.96
N PHE A 93 7.55 -1.66 -7.07
CA PHE A 93 7.03 -2.04 -8.38
C PHE A 93 7.40 -3.49 -8.64
N HIS A 94 6.39 -4.34 -8.59
CA HIS A 94 6.49 -5.78 -8.83
C HIS A 94 6.10 -6.04 -10.28
N PHE A 95 7.10 -6.31 -11.12
CA PHE A 95 6.91 -6.60 -12.54
C PHE A 95 6.85 -8.11 -12.75
N ASN A 96 5.79 -8.56 -13.42
CA ASN A 96 5.62 -9.93 -13.88
C ASN A 96 5.41 -9.94 -15.39
N PHE A 97 6.22 -10.73 -16.10
CA PHE A 97 6.20 -10.81 -17.56
C PHE A 97 6.69 -12.19 -18.01
N ALA A 98 6.19 -12.62 -19.17
CA ALA A 98 6.40 -13.97 -19.69
C ALA A 98 7.73 -14.08 -20.45
N ASP A 99 8.85 -14.07 -19.73
CA ASP A 99 10.18 -14.38 -20.27
C ASP A 99 10.84 -15.52 -19.48
N ASP A 100 11.69 -16.34 -20.11
CA ASP A 100 12.55 -17.27 -19.37
C ASP A 100 13.83 -16.56 -18.95
N TYR A 101 13.86 -16.13 -17.69
CA TYR A 101 14.97 -15.40 -17.08
C TYR A 101 15.79 -16.26 -16.10
N LYS A 102 15.66 -17.60 -16.17
CA LYS A 102 16.43 -18.52 -15.31
C LYS A 102 17.93 -18.33 -15.54
N GLY A 103 18.65 -18.03 -14.46
CA GLY A 103 20.10 -17.82 -14.51
C GLY A 103 20.54 -16.50 -15.14
N ALA A 104 19.62 -15.56 -15.39
CA ALA A 104 19.97 -14.27 -15.98
C ALA A 104 20.93 -13.47 -15.06
N PRO A 105 21.98 -12.83 -15.63
CA PRO A 105 22.98 -12.11 -14.86
C PRO A 105 22.43 -10.81 -14.26
N ALA A 106 23.09 -10.25 -13.26
CA ALA A 106 22.66 -9.00 -12.61
C ALA A 106 22.44 -7.84 -13.60
N ALA A 107 23.27 -7.73 -14.63
CA ALA A 107 23.14 -6.70 -15.66
C ALA A 107 21.83 -6.79 -16.46
N TYR A 108 21.32 -8.01 -16.67
CA TYR A 108 20.03 -8.21 -17.34
C TYR A 108 18.90 -7.57 -16.52
N TRP A 109 18.84 -7.85 -15.22
CA TRP A 109 17.80 -7.34 -14.32
C TRP A 109 17.82 -5.82 -14.17
N ILE A 110 19.02 -5.24 -14.13
CA ILE A 110 19.20 -3.78 -14.13
C ILE A 110 18.65 -3.19 -15.44
N GLN A 111 18.97 -3.81 -16.58
CA GLN A 111 18.46 -3.36 -17.88
C GLN A 111 16.94 -3.52 -17.98
N GLU A 112 16.38 -4.60 -17.44
CA GLU A 112 14.93 -4.80 -17.41
C GLU A 112 14.21 -3.77 -16.55
N ALA A 113 14.75 -3.40 -15.39
CA ALA A 113 14.22 -2.28 -14.62
C ALA A 113 14.15 -0.99 -15.46
N ILE A 114 15.24 -0.63 -16.13
CA ILE A 114 15.28 0.55 -17.00
C ILE A 114 14.22 0.45 -18.11
N ASN A 115 14.10 -0.71 -18.77
CA ASN A 115 13.15 -0.94 -19.85
C ASN A 115 11.69 -0.79 -19.37
N LYS A 116 11.36 -1.37 -18.21
CA LYS A 116 10.00 -1.31 -17.66
C LYS A 116 9.62 0.12 -17.23
N PHE A 117 10.54 0.88 -16.65
CA PHE A 117 10.28 2.29 -16.32
C PHE A 117 10.14 3.19 -17.57
N TYR A 118 10.92 2.94 -18.64
CA TYR A 118 10.66 3.62 -19.91
C TYR A 118 9.30 3.26 -20.50
N PHE A 119 8.89 1.99 -20.44
CA PHE A 119 7.54 1.57 -20.86
C PHE A 119 6.46 2.35 -20.11
N LEU A 120 6.55 2.40 -18.77
CA LEU A 120 5.60 3.17 -17.96
C LEU A 120 5.59 4.66 -18.37
N GLY A 121 6.76 5.23 -18.66
CA GLY A 121 6.89 6.62 -19.12
C GLY A 121 6.22 6.92 -20.47
N GLN A 122 5.98 5.91 -21.30
CA GLN A 122 5.36 6.04 -22.62
C GLN A 122 3.83 5.97 -22.58
N LEU A 123 3.23 5.65 -21.43
CA LEU A 123 1.78 5.50 -21.28
C LEU A 123 1.01 6.82 -21.39
N GLY A 124 1.71 7.95 -21.31
CA GLY A 124 1.16 9.28 -21.54
C GLY A 124 1.86 10.38 -20.74
N PRO A 125 1.47 11.66 -20.92
CA PRO A 125 2.12 12.80 -20.29
C PRO A 125 2.16 12.74 -18.76
N ALA A 126 1.13 12.14 -18.13
CA ALA A 126 1.06 11.97 -16.67
C ALA A 126 2.15 11.04 -16.11
N TYR A 127 2.75 10.19 -16.95
CA TYR A 127 3.67 9.13 -16.54
C TYR A 127 5.13 9.42 -16.87
N VAL A 128 5.44 10.58 -17.47
CA VAL A 128 6.79 10.94 -17.94
C VAL A 128 7.86 10.85 -16.85
N VAL A 129 7.46 11.02 -15.58
CA VAL A 129 8.34 10.87 -14.42
C VAL A 129 9.02 9.50 -14.38
N TYR A 130 8.38 8.44 -14.88
CA TYR A 130 8.98 7.10 -14.93
C TYR A 130 10.08 6.99 -15.97
N ALA A 131 10.01 7.75 -17.07
CA ALA A 131 11.14 7.86 -17.99
C ALA A 131 12.34 8.55 -17.31
N SER A 132 12.09 9.57 -16.47
CA SER A 132 13.16 10.21 -15.68
C SER A 132 13.77 9.27 -14.65
N VAL A 133 12.98 8.37 -14.04
CA VAL A 133 13.51 7.29 -13.18
C VAL A 133 14.39 6.34 -14.00
N ALA A 134 13.96 5.94 -15.20
CA ALA A 134 14.75 5.10 -16.09
C ALA A 134 16.09 5.75 -16.48
N ASP A 135 16.07 7.05 -16.80
CA ASP A 135 17.27 7.83 -17.10
C ASP A 135 18.23 7.85 -15.90
N ALA A 136 17.71 8.12 -14.70
CA ALA A 136 18.53 8.13 -13.48
C ALA A 136 19.13 6.76 -13.17
N LEU A 137 18.37 5.68 -13.34
CA LEU A 137 18.88 4.30 -13.20
C LEU A 137 19.99 4.02 -14.21
N LYS A 138 19.81 4.42 -15.46
CA LYS A 138 20.78 4.23 -16.54
C LYS A 138 22.08 4.97 -16.28
N GLU A 139 22.01 6.23 -15.83
CA GLU A 139 23.19 7.01 -15.44
C GLU A 139 23.98 6.39 -14.29
N ARG A 140 23.28 5.74 -13.35
CA ARG A 140 23.89 5.04 -12.21
C ARG A 140 24.22 3.58 -12.51
N GLY A 141 24.06 3.10 -13.75
CA GLY A 141 24.21 1.68 -14.13
C GLY A 141 25.51 1.02 -13.66
N GLY A 142 26.63 1.75 -13.65
CA GLY A 142 27.91 1.23 -13.15
C GLY A 142 27.96 0.99 -11.63
N GLN A 143 27.10 1.67 -10.87
CA GLN A 143 26.99 1.63 -9.41
C GLN A 143 25.86 0.69 -8.94
N LEU A 144 24.87 0.43 -9.79
CA LEU A 144 23.76 -0.46 -9.48
C LEU A 144 24.24 -1.89 -9.23
N ARG A 145 23.77 -2.48 -8.14
CA ARG A 145 23.94 -3.89 -7.79
C ARG A 145 22.61 -4.41 -7.28
N LEU A 146 22.28 -5.65 -7.61
CA LEU A 146 21.03 -6.25 -7.13
C LEU A 146 21.02 -6.32 -5.60
N GLY A 147 19.87 -6.02 -5.01
CA GLY A 147 19.65 -5.96 -3.56
C GLY A 147 20.33 -4.80 -2.85
N GLN A 148 21.01 -3.90 -3.56
CA GLN A 148 21.66 -2.72 -2.96
C GLN A 148 20.90 -1.44 -3.31
N SER A 149 20.66 -0.64 -2.28
CA SER A 149 20.08 0.70 -2.44
C SER A 149 21.12 1.66 -3.03
N VAL A 150 20.73 2.40 -4.07
CA VAL A 150 21.54 3.44 -4.71
C VAL A 150 20.76 4.75 -4.71
N GLU A 151 21.43 5.85 -4.40
CA GLU A 151 20.83 7.19 -4.49
C GLU A 151 20.78 7.64 -5.96
N LEU A 152 19.57 7.86 -6.46
CA LEU A 152 19.37 8.35 -7.83
C LEU A 152 19.61 9.86 -7.90
N GLN A 153 19.08 10.58 -6.91
CA GLN A 153 19.22 12.01 -6.69
C GLN A 153 19.14 12.29 -5.18
N PRO A 154 19.57 13.48 -4.70
CA PRO A 154 19.57 13.79 -3.28
C PRO A 154 18.24 13.48 -2.58
N GLY A 155 18.26 12.54 -1.64
CA GLY A 155 17.09 12.15 -0.85
C GLY A 155 16.12 11.20 -1.57
N PHE A 156 16.51 10.58 -2.69
CA PHE A 156 15.70 9.61 -3.41
C PHE A 156 16.53 8.41 -3.86
N PHE A 157 16.10 7.22 -3.46
CA PHE A 157 16.84 5.98 -3.58
C PHE A 157 16.07 4.97 -4.43
N ALA A 158 16.80 4.11 -5.11
CA ALA A 158 16.26 2.94 -5.76
C ALA A 158 17.01 1.68 -5.34
N LYS A 159 16.28 0.56 -5.30
CA LYS A 159 16.85 -0.78 -5.14
C LYS A 159 16.21 -1.68 -6.19
N ILE A 160 17.02 -2.51 -6.85
CA ILE A 160 16.56 -3.49 -7.83
C ILE A 160 16.80 -4.87 -7.25
N ASP A 161 15.75 -5.67 -7.16
CA ASP A 161 15.80 -7.06 -6.75
C ASP A 161 15.24 -7.94 -7.87
N ASN A 162 15.73 -9.18 -7.94
CA ASN A 162 15.14 -10.20 -8.78
C ASN A 162 14.61 -11.31 -7.86
N GLU A 163 13.34 -11.65 -8.00
CA GLU A 163 12.79 -12.70 -7.17
C GLU A 163 13.02 -14.05 -7.82
N ARG A 164 13.74 -14.93 -7.11
CA ARG A 164 14.21 -16.18 -7.70
C ARG A 164 13.33 -17.38 -7.40
N GLU A 165 12.33 -17.29 -6.51
CA GLU A 165 11.87 -18.56 -5.94
C GLU A 165 10.42 -18.68 -5.44
N HIS A 166 9.66 -17.64 -5.03
CA HIS A 166 8.37 -17.92 -4.33
C HIS A 166 7.15 -17.01 -4.62
N SER A 167 7.31 -15.82 -5.18
CA SER A 167 6.23 -14.83 -5.36
C SER A 167 5.48 -14.92 -6.69
N GLY A 168 6.15 -15.38 -7.75
CA GLY A 168 5.65 -15.27 -9.13
C GLY A 168 6.01 -13.95 -9.81
N ASP A 169 6.54 -12.96 -9.09
CA ASP A 169 7.14 -11.76 -9.67
C ASP A 169 8.52 -12.06 -10.29
N ALA A 170 8.84 -11.37 -11.38
CA ALA A 170 10.13 -11.50 -12.05
C ALA A 170 11.15 -10.49 -11.51
N LEU A 171 10.71 -9.25 -11.28
CA LEU A 171 11.55 -8.10 -11.00
C LEU A 171 10.85 -7.19 -10.00
N ILE A 172 11.58 -6.78 -8.96
CA ILE A 172 11.09 -5.81 -7.97
C ILE A 172 11.98 -4.58 -8.03
N VAL A 173 11.37 -3.41 -8.17
CA VAL A 173 12.07 -2.13 -8.05
C VAL A 173 11.45 -1.32 -6.93
N THR A 174 12.24 -1.02 -5.91
CA THR A 174 11.83 -0.15 -4.80
C THR A 174 12.30 1.27 -5.06
N LEU A 175 11.42 2.25 -4.88
CA LEU A 175 11.71 3.68 -4.86
C LEU A 175 11.37 4.27 -3.49
N SER A 176 12.27 5.06 -2.90
CA SER A 176 12.08 5.54 -1.52
C SER A 176 12.82 6.84 -1.22
N GLU A 177 12.32 7.61 -0.24
CA GLU A 177 12.98 8.83 0.25
C GLU A 177 14.14 8.57 1.22
N ARG A 178 14.38 7.30 1.57
CA ARG A 178 15.45 6.84 2.44
C ARG A 178 16.13 5.59 1.87
N PRO A 179 17.39 5.30 2.20
CA PRO A 179 18.03 4.07 1.77
C PRO A 179 17.20 2.85 2.18
N VAL A 180 16.94 1.95 1.22
CA VAL A 180 16.22 0.71 1.51
C VAL A 180 17.18 -0.22 2.24
N SER A 181 16.91 -0.53 3.50
CA SER A 181 17.71 -1.50 4.24
C SER A 181 17.60 -2.86 3.54
N SER A 182 18.74 -3.51 3.28
CA SER A 182 18.76 -4.90 2.85
C SER A 182 18.19 -5.76 3.97
N VAL A 183 16.92 -6.16 3.89
CA VAL A 183 16.44 -7.30 4.67
C VAL A 183 17.15 -8.50 4.06
N ALA A 184 18.15 -9.03 4.78
CA ALA A 184 18.71 -10.32 4.44
C ALA A 184 17.55 -11.32 4.49
N SER A 185 17.09 -11.77 3.32
CA SER A 185 16.21 -12.92 3.23
C SER A 185 16.93 -14.07 3.93
N LYS A 186 16.42 -14.45 5.11
CA LYS A 186 16.88 -15.64 5.83
C LYS A 186 16.27 -16.88 5.21
#